data_AF-A0A3R7M3H0-F1
#
_entry.id   AF-A0A3R7M3H0-F1
#
_cell.length_a   1.000
_cell.length_b   1.000
_cell.length_c   1.000
_cell.angle_alpha   90.00
_cell.angle_beta   90.00
_cell.angle_gamma   90.00
#
_symmetry.space_group_name_H-M   'P 1'
#
loop_
_entity.id
_entity.type
_entity.pdbx_description
1 polymer ?
#
loop_
_entity_poly.entity_id
_entity_poly.type
_entity_poly.pdbx_seq_one_letter_code
_entity_poly.pdbx_strand_id
1 'polypeptide(L)'
;MCLKVALVMTLVTVTLAFPSDLYGPPRPVYKDQPMPYSYAYAVNDHYTGTDFGHNEDSDGRAVKGSYNVQLPDGRKQTVNYMADHYNGYQADVNYHGEAQFPRQYGPAATYRPQPYQPQPSYRPQPSYH
;
A
#
# COMPACT_ATOMS: atom_id res chain seq x y z
N MET A 1 40.02 -73.31 6.17
CA MET A 1 39.79 -72.01 6.84
C MET A 1 40.09 -70.95 5.78
N CYS A 2 39.15 -70.24 5.17
CA CYS A 2 38.21 -69.30 5.76
C CYS A 2 36.81 -69.40 5.13
N LEU A 3 35.86 -69.03 5.96
CA LEU A 3 34.42 -69.24 5.89
C LEU A 3 33.79 -68.34 4.82
N LYS A 4 33.06 -68.95 3.89
CA LYS A 4 32.07 -68.34 3.00
C LYS A 4 30.79 -68.06 3.79
N VAL A 5 30.46 -66.80 4.12
CA VAL A 5 29.06 -66.39 4.37
C VAL A 5 28.87 -64.90 4.05
N ALA A 6 28.04 -64.67 3.05
CA ALA A 6 27.14 -63.55 2.81
C ALA A 6 27.29 -62.26 3.64
N LEU A 7 27.58 -61.16 2.93
CA LEU A 7 26.94 -59.87 3.23
C LEU A 7 26.58 -59.20 1.91
N VAL A 8 25.60 -59.80 1.24
CA VAL A 8 24.93 -59.31 0.03
C VAL A 8 23.49 -59.02 0.44
N MET A 9 23.03 -57.80 0.18
CA MET A 9 21.61 -57.40 0.10
C MET A 9 20.81 -57.36 1.41
N THR A 10 20.98 -56.28 2.18
CA THR A 10 19.88 -55.75 3.00
C THR A 10 19.77 -54.24 2.82
N LEU A 11 19.25 -53.81 1.67
CA LEU A 11 18.69 -52.46 1.53
C LEU A 11 17.44 -52.53 0.65
N VAL A 12 16.45 -53.30 1.12
CA VAL A 12 15.11 -53.43 0.56
C VAL A 12 14.25 -53.83 1.77
N THR A 13 13.19 -53.16 2.20
CA THR A 13 12.43 -51.99 1.72
C THR A 13 11.60 -51.61 2.94
N VAL A 14 11.73 -50.39 3.45
CA VAL A 14 10.64 -49.84 4.27
C VAL A 14 9.58 -49.39 3.28
N THR A 15 8.63 -50.26 2.95
CA THR A 15 7.37 -49.83 2.34
C THR A 15 6.59 -49.08 3.40
N LEU A 16 6.94 -47.81 3.63
CA LEU A 16 5.98 -46.87 4.14
C LEU A 16 4.90 -46.80 3.07
N ALA A 17 3.76 -47.42 3.36
CA ALA A 17 2.51 -47.12 2.71
C ALA A 17 2.22 -45.64 2.97
N PHE A 18 2.82 -44.77 2.19
CA PHE A 18 2.38 -43.39 2.08
C PHE A 18 1.01 -43.45 1.44
N PRO A 19 -0.05 -42.94 2.08
CA PRO A 19 -1.35 -42.90 1.45
C PRO A 19 -1.22 -42.07 0.17
N SER A 20 -1.48 -42.69 -0.97
CA SER A 20 -1.57 -42.05 -2.28
C SER A 20 -2.57 -40.88 -2.28
N ASP A 21 -3.44 -40.82 -1.28
CA ASP A 21 -4.49 -39.82 -1.10
C ASP A 21 -3.99 -38.43 -0.69
N LEU A 22 -2.70 -38.27 -0.34
CA LEU A 22 -2.12 -36.96 0.01
C LEU A 22 -1.73 -36.11 -1.21
N TYR A 23 -1.74 -36.69 -2.43
CA TYR A 23 -1.59 -35.95 -3.68
C TYR A 23 -2.97 -35.82 -4.34
N GLY A 24 -3.79 -34.92 -3.81
CA GLY A 24 -4.91 -34.37 -4.59
C GLY A 24 -4.39 -33.77 -5.90
N PRO A 25 -5.21 -33.68 -6.96
CA PRO A 25 -4.80 -33.06 -8.20
C PRO A 25 -4.24 -31.65 -7.92
N PRO A 26 -3.19 -31.21 -8.63
CA PRO A 26 -2.66 -29.88 -8.46
C PRO A 26 -3.82 -28.89 -8.57
N ARG A 27 -3.98 -28.01 -7.57
CA ARG A 27 -5.01 -26.99 -7.62
C ARG A 27 -4.81 -26.19 -8.90
N PRO A 28 -5.87 -25.87 -9.65
CA PRO A 28 -5.73 -25.02 -10.82
C PRO A 28 -5.08 -23.71 -10.39
N VAL A 29 -3.90 -23.43 -10.91
CA VAL A 29 -3.25 -22.13 -10.77
C VAL A 29 -4.02 -21.19 -11.68
N TYR A 30 -4.93 -20.41 -11.11
CA TYR A 30 -5.51 -19.28 -11.82
C TYR A 30 -4.43 -18.23 -12.02
N LYS A 31 -4.07 -17.94 -13.27
CA LYS A 31 -3.33 -16.73 -13.60
C LYS A 31 -4.31 -15.58 -13.47
N ASP A 32 -4.06 -14.66 -12.55
CA ASP A 32 -4.83 -13.42 -12.49
C ASP A 32 -4.74 -12.73 -13.85
N GLN A 33 -5.91 -12.47 -14.44
CA GLN A 33 -6.00 -11.65 -15.65
C GLN A 33 -5.83 -10.19 -15.26
N PRO A 34 -5.11 -9.38 -16.07
CA PRO A 34 -5.06 -7.94 -15.86
C PRO A 34 -6.47 -7.36 -15.84
N MET A 35 -6.80 -6.62 -14.79
CA MET A 35 -8.06 -5.89 -14.66
C MET A 35 -7.78 -4.40 -14.86
N PRO A 36 -7.88 -3.88 -16.09
CA PRO A 36 -7.66 -2.47 -16.35
C PRO A 36 -8.79 -1.63 -15.77
N TYR A 37 -8.47 -0.41 -15.37
CA TYR A 37 -9.43 0.58 -14.89
C TYR A 37 -8.98 2.00 -15.25
N SER A 38 -9.92 2.93 -15.20
CA SER A 38 -9.66 4.36 -15.36
C SER A 38 -10.67 5.13 -14.53
N TYR A 39 -10.22 6.18 -13.86
CA TYR A 39 -11.12 7.12 -13.18
C TYR A 39 -10.54 8.53 -13.17
N ALA A 40 -11.43 9.51 -13.05
CA ALA A 40 -11.06 10.88 -12.82
C ALA A 40 -12.13 11.60 -11.99
N TYR A 41 -11.70 12.54 -11.16
CA TYR A 41 -12.57 13.49 -10.48
C TYR A 41 -11.86 14.84 -10.32
N ALA A 42 -12.66 15.90 -10.18
CA ALA A 42 -12.16 17.23 -9.89
C ALA A 42 -13.19 18.01 -9.07
N VAL A 43 -12.68 18.86 -8.19
CA VAL A 43 -13.45 19.84 -7.42
C VAL A 43 -12.88 21.21 -7.76
N ASN A 44 -13.76 22.11 -8.18
CA ASN A 44 -13.45 23.52 -8.37
C ASN A 44 -14.58 24.33 -7.75
N ASP A 45 -14.34 24.82 -6.53
CA ASP A 45 -15.26 25.65 -5.78
C ASP A 45 -14.64 27.03 -5.55
N HIS A 46 -15.10 28.00 -6.35
CA HIS A 46 -14.69 29.39 -6.25
C HIS A 46 -15.08 30.06 -4.93
N TYR A 47 -16.13 29.59 -4.23
CA TYR A 47 -16.58 30.22 -3.00
C TYR A 47 -15.65 29.91 -1.83
N THR A 48 -15.25 28.64 -1.69
CA THR A 48 -14.29 28.22 -0.66
C THR A 48 -12.83 28.35 -1.10
N GLY A 49 -12.57 28.52 -2.41
CA GLY A 49 -11.24 28.52 -2.99
C GLY A 49 -10.64 27.12 -3.15
N THR A 50 -11.46 26.08 -3.05
CA THR A 50 -11.03 24.69 -3.14
C THR A 50 -10.84 24.28 -4.59
N ASP A 51 -9.62 23.93 -4.98
CA ASP A 51 -9.29 23.39 -6.29
C ASP A 51 -8.36 22.18 -6.12
N PHE A 52 -8.88 20.99 -6.44
CA PHE A 52 -8.11 19.76 -6.50
C PHE A 52 -8.72 18.79 -7.51
N GLY A 53 -7.90 17.87 -8.01
CA GLY A 53 -8.37 16.82 -8.90
C GLY A 53 -7.40 15.66 -8.97
N HIS A 54 -7.88 14.56 -9.53
CA HIS A 54 -7.14 13.32 -9.65
C HIS A 54 -7.61 12.58 -10.90
N ASN A 55 -6.69 12.02 -11.66
CA ASN A 55 -6.96 11.04 -12.70
C ASN A 55 -5.94 9.90 -12.64
N GLU A 56 -6.40 8.67 -12.86
CA GLU A 56 -5.56 7.50 -12.84
C GLU A 56 -6.06 6.44 -13.83
N ASP A 57 -5.11 5.81 -14.51
CA ASP A 57 -5.32 4.75 -15.47
C ASP A 57 -4.43 3.56 -15.11
N SER A 58 -4.99 2.35 -15.17
CA SER A 58 -4.24 1.11 -15.05
C SER A 58 -4.55 0.16 -16.19
N ASP A 59 -3.52 -0.48 -16.72
CA ASP A 59 -3.65 -1.60 -17.67
C ASP A 59 -3.74 -2.96 -16.94
N GLY A 60 -3.85 -2.96 -15.61
CA GLY A 60 -3.83 -4.15 -14.75
C GLY A 60 -2.42 -4.68 -14.44
N ARG A 61 -1.36 -4.02 -14.90
CA ARG A 61 0.05 -4.33 -14.59
C ARG A 61 0.83 -3.12 -14.09
N ALA A 62 0.55 -1.96 -14.66
CA ALA A 62 1.08 -0.68 -14.27
C ALA A 62 -0.07 0.30 -14.04
N VAL A 63 0.20 1.30 -13.21
CA VAL A 63 -0.71 2.41 -12.90
C VAL A 63 0.01 3.70 -13.28
N LYS A 64 -0.72 4.64 -13.90
CA LYS A 64 -0.24 5.99 -14.18
C LYS A 64 -1.33 6.97 -13.81
N GLY A 65 -0.95 8.06 -13.15
CA GLY A 65 -1.93 9.05 -12.74
C GLY A 65 -1.31 10.40 -12.46
N SER A 66 -2.20 11.35 -12.21
CA SER A 66 -1.87 12.70 -11.78
C SER A 66 -2.88 13.15 -10.74
N TYR A 67 -2.42 13.83 -9.70
CA TYR A 67 -3.30 14.59 -8.83
C TYR A 67 -2.76 16.00 -8.61
N ASN A 68 -3.67 16.94 -8.35
CA ASN A 68 -3.32 18.32 -8.09
C ASN A 68 -4.10 18.87 -6.90
N VAL A 69 -3.47 19.79 -6.17
CA VAL A 69 -4.03 20.46 -4.99
C VAL A 69 -3.56 21.92 -4.97
N GLN A 70 -4.48 22.84 -4.76
CA GLN A 70 -4.18 24.24 -4.46
C GLN A 70 -3.70 24.37 -3.00
N LEU A 71 -2.46 24.81 -2.81
CA LEU A 71 -1.84 24.95 -1.49
C LEU A 71 -2.20 26.28 -0.82
N PRO A 72 -2.17 26.35 0.53
CA PRO A 72 -2.42 27.59 1.28
C PRO A 72 -1.42 28.72 0.99
N ASP A 73 -0.23 28.39 0.48
CA ASP A 73 0.79 29.37 0.07
C ASP A 73 0.53 29.97 -1.33
N GLY A 74 -0.60 29.62 -1.95
CA GLY A 74 -1.00 30.12 -3.28
C GLY A 74 -0.43 29.32 -4.46
N ARG A 75 0.46 28.34 -4.23
CA ARG A 75 0.96 27.49 -5.31
C ARG A 75 0.00 26.34 -5.62
N LYS A 76 0.00 25.88 -6.87
CA LYS A 76 -0.64 24.62 -7.26
C LYS A 76 0.40 23.51 -7.28
N GLN A 77 0.23 22.52 -6.42
CA GLN A 77 1.04 21.30 -6.46
C GLN A 77 0.41 20.33 -7.45
N THR A 78 1.21 19.77 -8.34
CA THR A 78 0.82 18.68 -9.25
C THR A 78 1.79 17.53 -9.07
N VAL A 79 1.27 16.33 -8.88
CA VAL A 79 2.05 15.12 -8.72
C VAL A 79 1.67 14.16 -9.83
N ASN A 80 2.63 13.89 -10.71
CA ASN A 80 2.50 12.88 -11.75
C ASN A 80 3.20 11.62 -11.27
N TYR A 81 2.56 10.46 -11.37
CA TYR A 81 3.12 9.23 -10.83
C TYR A 81 2.90 8.03 -11.73
N MET A 82 3.75 7.04 -11.53
CA MET A 82 3.68 5.73 -12.16
C MET A 82 4.01 4.67 -11.11
N ALA A 83 3.30 3.55 -11.13
CA ALA A 83 3.61 2.38 -10.32
C ALA A 83 3.61 1.12 -11.17
N ASP A 84 4.66 0.30 -11.03
CA ASP A 84 4.73 -1.03 -11.64
C ASP A 84 5.49 -2.02 -10.74
N HIS A 85 5.44 -3.31 -11.08
CA HIS A 85 6.07 -4.38 -10.29
C HIS A 85 7.61 -4.35 -10.25
N TYR A 86 8.25 -3.72 -11.22
CA TYR A 86 9.71 -3.69 -11.37
C TYR A 86 10.33 -2.45 -10.73
N ASN A 87 9.73 -1.28 -10.98
CA ASN A 87 10.26 0.03 -10.60
C ASN A 87 9.63 0.58 -9.32
N GLY A 88 8.57 -0.05 -8.81
CA GLY A 88 7.79 0.44 -7.69
C GLY A 88 7.04 1.73 -8.04
N TYR A 89 6.69 2.50 -7.01
CA TYR A 89 6.04 3.80 -7.17
C TYR A 89 7.09 4.90 -7.39
N GLN A 90 6.93 5.69 -8.45
CA GLN A 90 7.75 6.85 -8.78
C GLN A 90 6.84 8.05 -9.06
N ALA A 91 7.23 9.22 -8.58
CA ALA A 91 6.43 10.43 -8.74
C ALA A 91 7.29 11.67 -8.94
N ASP A 92 6.84 12.52 -9.86
CA ASP A 92 7.36 13.85 -10.13
C ASP A 92 6.42 14.90 -9.53
N VAL A 93 6.91 15.63 -8.53
CA VAL A 93 6.16 16.68 -7.83
C VAL A 93 6.57 18.05 -8.37
N ASN A 94 5.61 18.76 -8.97
CA ASN A 94 5.79 20.08 -9.54
C ASN A 94 4.95 21.11 -8.80
N TYR A 95 5.48 22.32 -8.68
CA TYR A 95 4.80 23.45 -8.06
C TYR A 95 4.70 24.58 -9.08
N HIS A 96 3.50 25.09 -9.28
CA HIS A 96 3.23 26.25 -10.14
C HIS A 96 2.77 27.45 -9.30
N GLY A 97 3.22 28.65 -9.64
CA GLY A 97 2.94 29.89 -8.90
C GLY A 97 4.06 30.28 -7.94
N GLU A 98 3.84 31.38 -7.20
CA GLU A 98 4.78 31.90 -6.21
C GLU A 98 4.31 31.59 -4.80
N ALA A 99 5.20 31.07 -3.96
CA ALA A 99 4.89 30.82 -2.55
C ALA A 99 4.71 32.16 -1.81
N GLN A 100 3.53 32.37 -1.27
CA GLN A 100 3.21 33.50 -0.40
C GLN A 100 3.26 33.06 1.05
N PHE A 101 4.19 33.64 1.80
CA PHE A 101 4.29 33.44 3.23
C PHE A 101 3.70 34.65 3.93
N PRO A 102 2.77 34.47 4.90
CA PRO A 102 2.34 35.59 5.71
C PRO A 102 3.57 36.18 6.41
N ARG A 103 3.81 37.49 6.22
CA ARG A 103 4.81 38.23 7.00
C ARG A 103 4.29 38.41 8.43
N GLN A 104 4.16 37.32 9.20
CA GLN A 104 3.94 37.43 10.63
C GLN A 104 5.29 37.67 11.32
N TYR A 105 5.62 38.95 11.51
CA TYR A 105 6.59 39.33 12.53
C TYR A 105 5.89 39.26 13.90
N GLY A 106 5.68 38.04 14.39
CA GLY A 106 5.23 37.79 15.76
C GLY A 106 6.42 37.53 16.67
N PRO A 107 6.33 37.82 17.99
CA PRO A 107 7.34 37.32 18.92
C PRO A 107 7.44 35.80 18.80
N ALA A 108 8.66 35.25 18.91
CA ALA A 108 8.88 33.81 18.88
C ALA A 108 7.87 33.11 19.80
N ALA A 109 7.17 32.11 19.28
CA ALA A 109 6.22 31.33 20.07
C ALA A 109 6.98 30.61 21.19
N THR A 110 6.87 31.12 22.42
CA THR A 110 7.32 30.39 23.60
C THR A 110 6.37 29.24 23.82
N TYR A 111 6.75 28.04 23.40
CA TYR A 111 5.99 26.82 23.69
C TYR A 111 6.01 26.58 25.20
N ARG A 112 4.90 26.89 25.87
CA ARG A 112 4.68 26.48 27.25
C ARG A 112 4.08 25.07 27.20
N PRO A 113 4.73 24.05 27.77
CA PRO A 113 4.19 22.70 27.76
C PRO A 113 2.79 22.72 28.40
N GLN A 114 1.80 22.19 27.69
CA GLN A 114 0.47 22.02 28.24
C GLN A 114 0.53 21.01 29.39
N PRO A 115 -0.08 21.30 30.55
CA PRO A 115 -0.25 20.30 31.60
C PRO A 115 -0.99 19.09 31.04
N TYR A 116 -0.49 17.89 31.33
CA TYR A 116 -1.17 16.65 30.97
C TYR A 116 -2.59 16.65 31.56
N GLN A 117 -3.60 16.55 30.69
CA GLN A 117 -4.97 16.26 31.11
C GLN A 117 -5.18 14.74 31.00
N PRO A 118 -5.60 14.06 32.09
CA PRO A 118 -5.91 12.64 32.01
C PRO A 118 -7.07 12.41 31.04
N GLN A 119 -6.88 11.49 30.09
CA GLN A 119 -7.94 11.10 29.16
C GLN A 119 -9.15 10.51 29.93
N PRO A 120 -10.40 10.82 29.54
CA PRO A 120 -11.58 10.21 30.14
C PRO A 120 -11.52 8.69 29.97
N SER A 121 -11.74 7.94 31.06
CA SER A 121 -11.87 6.49 30.96
C SER A 121 -13.13 6.14 30.19
N TYR A 122 -12.96 5.45 29.07
CA TYR A 122 -14.08 4.98 28.27
C TYR A 122 -14.81 3.88 29.06
N ARG A 123 -16.08 4.11 29.41
CA ARG A 123 -16.96 3.04 29.91
C ARG A 123 -17.64 2.41 28.69
N PRO A 124 -17.45 1.11 28.41
CA PRO A 124 -18.14 0.45 27.31
C PRO A 124 -19.66 0.53 27.53
N GLN A 125 -20.40 0.92 26.48
CA GLN A 125 -21.86 0.91 26.51
C GLN A 125 -22.39 -0.53 26.50
N PRO A 126 -23.45 -0.85 27.24
CA PRO A 126 -24.07 -2.16 27.19
C PRO A 126 -24.62 -2.42 25.77
N SER A 127 -24.20 -3.54 25.19
CA SER A 127 -24.84 -4.08 24.00
C SER A 127 -26.12 -4.80 24.44
N TYR A 128 -27.26 -4.40 23.87
CA TYR A 128 -28.51 -5.15 24.00
C TYR A 128 -28.61 -6.09 22.81
N HIS A 129 -28.77 -7.38 23.08
CA HIS A 129 -29.09 -8.42 22.10
C HIS A 129 -30.52 -8.91 22.31
#